data_AF-A0A0G1WG32-F1
#
_entry.id   AF-A0A0G1WG32-F1
#
_cell.length_a   1.000
_cell.length_b   1.000
_cell.length_c   1.000
_cell.angle_alpha   90.00
_cell.angle_beta   90.00
_cell.angle_gamma   90.00
#
_symmetry.space_group_name_H-M   'P 1'
#
loop_
_entity.id
_entity.type
_entity.pdbx_description
1 polymer ?
#
loop_
_entity_poly.entity_id
_entity_poly.type
_entity_poly.pdbx_seq_one_letter_code
_entity_poly.pdbx_strand_id
1 'polypeptide(L)'
;MKKQKLLILILILLAVVYGVWRLQSGSSPAVSSYEECVKSKGSTLLTSYPATCVTEGGQSFSESVKETITPEETPEITQKELNTGWYYGSKSQYKPGTPEQWVYEENGRSSCWHAPGSSCFIENDNTYVCPTVEWIDCMPGGAAKKECSTDYLTWANANCPDFKGAAY
;
A
#
# COMPACT_ATOMS: atom_id res chain seq x y z
N MET A 1 19.36 12.67 75.22
CA MET A 1 20.20 12.94 74.02
C MET A 1 20.09 11.89 72.90
N LYS A 2 20.04 10.57 73.17
CA LYS A 2 19.92 9.55 72.08
C LYS A 2 18.64 9.68 71.23
N LYS A 3 17.48 9.95 71.83
CA LYS A 3 16.19 10.10 71.12
C LYS A 3 16.18 11.27 70.11
N GLN A 4 16.87 12.36 70.41
CA GLN A 4 16.92 13.54 69.54
C GLN A 4 17.76 13.30 68.28
N LYS A 5 18.89 12.57 68.39
CA LYS A 5 19.70 12.17 67.23
C LYS A 5 18.96 11.21 66.29
N LEU A 6 18.12 10.33 66.85
CA LEU A 6 17.28 9.41 66.06
C LEU A 6 16.24 10.15 65.22
N LEU A 7 15.57 11.16 65.81
CA LEU A 7 14.57 11.99 65.12
C LEU A 7 15.16 12.76 63.93
N ILE A 8 16.37 13.30 64.09
CA ILE A 8 17.07 14.02 63.01
C ILE A 8 17.39 13.08 61.85
N LEU A 9 17.85 11.85 62.14
CA LEU A 9 18.16 10.85 61.11
C LEU A 9 16.94 10.44 60.29
N ILE A 10 15.78 10.30 60.93
CA ILE A 10 14.51 9.96 60.25
C ILE A 10 14.06 11.10 59.32
N LEU A 11 14.17 12.36 59.75
CA LEU A 11 13.80 13.51 58.93
C LEU A 11 14.68 13.65 57.68
N ILE A 12 15.99 13.37 57.80
CA ILE A 12 16.90 13.37 56.65
C ILE A 12 16.51 12.26 55.66
N LEU A 13 16.22 11.05 56.15
CA LEU A 13 15.77 9.94 55.30
C LEU A 13 14.47 10.28 54.56
N LEU A 14 13.49 10.88 55.23
CA LEU A 14 12.24 11.29 54.59
C LEU A 14 12.45 12.39 53.53
N ALA A 15 13.34 13.35 53.79
CA ALA A 15 13.68 14.39 52.82
C ALA A 15 14.35 13.81 51.57
N VAL A 16 15.25 12.83 51.74
CA VAL A 16 15.92 12.14 50.61
C VAL A 16 14.91 11.33 49.80
N VAL A 17 14.04 10.56 50.46
CA VAL A 17 12.99 9.77 49.78
C VAL A 17 12.04 10.69 48.99
N TYR A 18 11.62 11.80 49.59
CA TYR A 18 10.77 12.79 48.91
C TYR A 18 11.47 13.44 47.70
N GLY A 19 12.77 13.73 47.81
CA GLY A 19 13.57 14.27 46.71
C GLY A 19 13.67 13.32 45.52
N VAL A 20 13.92 12.03 45.76
CA VAL A 20 13.97 11.01 44.69
C VAL A 20 12.60 10.84 44.02
N TRP A 21 11.52 10.80 44.82
CA TRP A 21 10.16 10.67 44.28
C TRP A 21 9.77 11.87 43.38
N ARG A 22 10.18 13.08 43.76
CA ARG A 22 9.98 14.29 42.94
C ARG A 22 10.70 14.24 41.59
N LEU A 23 11.88 13.63 41.52
CA LEU A 23 12.63 13.49 40.27
C LEU A 23 12.01 12.46 39.33
N GLN A 24 11.39 11.41 39.85
CA GLN A 24 10.72 10.38 39.03
C GLN A 24 9.31 10.76 38.58
N SER A 25 8.64 11.69 39.26
CA SER A 25 7.24 12.05 38.98
C SER A 25 7.06 13.08 37.85
N GLY A 26 8.11 13.36 37.06
CA GLY A 26 8.01 14.20 35.87
C GLY A 26 7.31 13.45 34.73
N SER A 27 6.01 13.24 34.82
CA SER A 27 5.22 12.71 33.70
C SER A 27 5.19 13.76 32.58
N SER A 28 5.79 13.44 31.43
CA SER A 28 5.62 14.25 30.23
C SER A 28 4.13 14.39 29.90
N PRO A 29 3.69 15.55 29.36
CA PRO A 29 2.30 15.73 28.95
C PRO A 29 1.91 14.62 27.96
N ALA A 30 0.76 14.00 28.18
CA ALA A 30 0.26 12.94 27.31
C ALA A 30 -0.09 13.53 25.94
N VAL A 31 0.73 13.24 24.94
CA VAL A 31 0.44 13.54 23.53
C VAL A 31 -0.62 12.56 23.05
N SER A 32 -1.70 13.06 22.45
CA SER A 32 -2.84 12.24 22.03
C SER A 32 -3.11 12.28 20.52
N SER A 33 -2.45 13.17 19.79
CA SER A 33 -2.65 13.38 18.36
C SER A 33 -1.34 13.66 17.62
N TYR A 34 -1.38 13.51 16.29
CA TYR A 34 -0.25 13.84 15.42
C TYR A 34 0.13 15.33 15.53
N GLU A 35 -0.84 16.23 15.55
CA GLU A 35 -0.62 17.67 15.67
C GLU A 35 0.03 18.07 17.00
N GLU A 36 -0.30 17.35 18.08
CA GLU A 36 0.36 17.53 19.37
C GLU A 36 1.79 16.97 19.35
N CYS A 37 2.00 15.82 18.71
CA CYS A 37 3.34 15.21 18.58
C CYS A 37 4.30 16.13 17.81
N VAL A 38 3.87 16.71 16.70
CA VAL A 38 4.70 17.62 15.90
C VAL A 38 5.12 18.85 16.73
N LYS A 39 4.33 19.26 17.71
CA LYS A 39 4.61 20.40 18.60
C LYS A 39 5.42 20.01 19.84
N SER A 40 5.51 18.74 20.23
CA SER A 40 6.28 18.33 21.39
C SER A 40 7.79 18.43 21.15
N LYS A 41 8.54 18.89 22.17
CA LYS A 41 10.01 18.95 22.11
C LYS A 41 10.57 17.52 22.12
N GLY A 42 11.61 17.29 21.31
CA GLY A 42 12.27 15.97 21.22
C GLY A 42 11.61 14.97 20.26
N SER A 43 10.51 15.36 19.61
CA SER A 43 9.83 14.50 18.64
C SER A 43 10.60 14.43 17.32
N THR A 44 10.56 13.27 16.67
CA THR A 44 11.16 13.04 15.35
C THR A 44 10.06 12.86 14.31
N LEU A 45 10.12 13.64 13.23
CA LEU A 45 9.22 13.52 12.09
C LEU A 45 9.81 12.57 11.05
N LEU A 46 9.08 11.52 10.71
CA LEU A 46 9.37 10.63 9.59
C LEU A 46 8.54 11.08 8.38
N THR A 47 9.23 11.44 7.30
CA THR A 47 8.66 11.98 6.07
C THR A 47 8.21 10.91 5.06
N SER A 48 8.10 9.65 5.48
CA SER A 48 7.42 8.61 4.69
C SER A 48 5.95 8.98 4.51
N TYR A 49 5.30 8.58 3.42
CA TYR A 49 3.85 8.74 3.24
C TYR A 49 3.12 7.48 3.74
N PRO A 50 2.19 7.59 4.72
CA PRO A 50 1.76 8.81 5.42
C PRO A 50 2.77 9.29 6.47
N ALA A 51 2.82 10.61 6.66
CA ALA A 51 3.75 11.24 7.60
C ALA A 51 3.53 10.70 9.02
N THR A 52 4.62 10.42 9.73
CA THR A 52 4.56 9.83 11.07
C THR A 52 5.44 10.60 12.03
N CYS A 53 4.89 11.00 13.17
CA CYS A 53 5.63 11.65 14.24
C CYS A 53 5.88 10.67 15.38
N VAL A 54 7.12 10.60 15.87
CA VAL A 54 7.52 9.73 16.98
C VAL A 54 7.96 10.60 18.15
N THR A 55 7.36 10.41 19.32
CA THR A 55 7.70 11.14 20.54
C THR A 55 9.02 10.63 21.15
N GLU A 56 9.61 11.39 22.08
CA GLU A 56 10.81 10.96 22.82
C GLU A 56 10.58 9.65 23.61
N GLY A 57 9.34 9.39 24.03
CA GLY A 57 8.93 8.14 24.67
C GLY A 57 8.70 6.97 23.72
N GLY A 58 8.90 7.16 22.41
CA GLY A 58 8.74 6.12 21.38
C GLY A 58 7.29 5.89 20.92
N GLN A 59 6.35 6.77 21.28
CA GLN A 59 4.97 6.66 20.77
C GLN A 59 4.87 7.26 19.38
N SER A 60 4.22 6.56 18.46
CA SER A 60 4.06 6.99 17.07
C SER A 60 2.64 7.44 16.79
N PHE A 61 2.51 8.56 16.08
CA PHE A 61 1.26 9.11 15.59
C PHE A 61 1.39 9.31 14.07
N SER A 62 0.49 8.72 13.29
CA SER A 62 0.45 8.92 11.84
C SER A 62 -0.57 10.01 11.51
N GLU A 63 -0.23 10.86 10.54
CA GLU A 63 -1.16 11.81 9.98
C GLU A 63 -2.35 11.06 9.40
N SER A 64 -3.56 11.43 9.81
CA SER A 64 -4.77 10.88 9.20
C SER A 64 -4.80 11.35 7.76
N VAL A 65 -4.57 10.44 6.81
CA VAL A 65 -4.74 10.75 5.39
C VAL A 65 -6.23 11.03 5.21
N LYS A 66 -6.59 12.31 5.24
CA LYS A 66 -7.86 12.75 4.68
C LYS A 66 -7.71 12.52 3.19
N GLU A 67 -8.13 11.35 2.73
CA GLU A 67 -8.35 11.07 1.31
C GLU A 67 -9.53 11.94 0.83
N THR A 68 -9.34 13.26 0.87
CA THR A 68 -10.15 14.17 0.09
C THR A 68 -9.57 14.09 -1.31
N ILE A 69 -9.98 13.07 -2.05
CA ILE A 69 -9.81 13.07 -3.50
C ILE A 69 -10.68 14.24 -3.97
N THR A 70 -10.08 15.41 -4.16
CA THR A 70 -10.75 16.52 -4.81
C THR A 70 -11.12 16.04 -6.21
N PRO A 71 -12.40 16.07 -6.61
CA PRO A 71 -12.85 15.56 -7.93
C PRO A 71 -12.09 16.15 -9.12
N GLU A 72 -11.42 17.29 -8.91
CA GLU A 72 -10.66 18.05 -9.90
C GLU A 72 -9.34 17.38 -10.34
N GLU A 73 -8.77 16.45 -9.56
CA GLU A 73 -7.51 15.78 -9.94
C GLU A 73 -7.70 14.36 -10.51
N THR A 74 -8.93 13.90 -10.71
CA THR A 74 -9.13 12.58 -11.33
C THR A 74 -8.75 12.68 -12.81
N PRO A 75 -7.76 11.91 -13.29
CA PRO A 75 -7.37 12.00 -14.69
C PRO A 75 -8.55 11.62 -15.58
N GLU A 76 -8.75 12.39 -16.67
CA GLU A 76 -9.72 12.04 -17.69
C GLU A 76 -9.44 10.64 -18.27
N ILE A 77 -10.50 9.96 -18.70
CA ILE A 77 -10.34 8.67 -19.37
C ILE A 77 -9.50 8.85 -20.65
N THR A 78 -8.55 7.95 -20.87
CA THR A 78 -7.70 8.01 -22.06
C THR A 78 -8.37 7.33 -23.25
N GLN A 79 -8.03 7.74 -24.49
CA GLN A 79 -8.53 7.05 -25.69
C GLN A 79 -8.16 5.57 -25.73
N LYS A 80 -7.01 5.19 -25.13
CA LYS A 80 -6.60 3.80 -25.00
C LYS A 80 -7.61 3.01 -24.17
N GLU A 81 -8.03 3.54 -23.03
CA GLU A 81 -9.02 2.91 -22.14
C GLU A 81 -10.39 2.83 -22.80
N LEU A 82 -10.80 3.89 -23.52
CA LEU A 82 -12.03 3.86 -24.34
C LEU A 82 -11.99 2.75 -25.39
N ASN A 83 -10.84 2.58 -26.07
CA ASN A 83 -10.67 1.55 -27.08
C ASN A 83 -10.61 0.13 -26.50
N THR A 84 -10.03 -0.04 -25.30
CA THR A 84 -10.01 -1.34 -24.61
C THR A 84 -11.35 -1.67 -23.96
N GLY A 85 -12.18 -0.66 -23.68
CA GLY A 85 -13.49 -0.84 -23.07
C GLY A 85 -13.44 -1.16 -21.57
N TRP A 86 -12.31 -0.91 -20.90
CA TRP A 86 -12.17 -1.06 -19.45
C TRP A 86 -10.94 -0.31 -18.89
N TYR A 87 -10.94 -0.02 -17.58
CA TYR A 87 -9.77 0.48 -16.83
C TYR A 87 -9.83 0.10 -15.33
N TYR A 88 -8.68 0.02 -14.66
CA TYR A 88 -8.60 -0.24 -13.22
C TYR A 88 -8.92 0.99 -12.38
N GLY A 89 -9.73 0.81 -11.34
CA GLY A 89 -10.06 1.86 -10.38
C GLY A 89 -11.08 1.39 -9.35
N SER A 90 -11.11 2.03 -8.19
CA SER A 90 -12.18 1.83 -7.22
C SER A 90 -13.49 2.46 -7.70
N LYS A 91 -14.60 2.13 -7.02
CA LYS A 91 -15.91 2.72 -7.32
C LYS A 91 -15.94 4.25 -7.16
N SER A 92 -15.07 4.82 -6.33
CA SER A 92 -14.95 6.27 -6.14
C SER A 92 -14.01 6.93 -7.17
N GLN A 93 -13.16 6.15 -7.85
CA GLN A 93 -12.22 6.62 -8.87
C GLN A 93 -12.84 6.59 -10.28
N TYR A 94 -14.07 7.09 -10.42
CA TYR A 94 -14.72 7.24 -11.72
C TYR A 94 -14.02 8.35 -12.52
N LYS A 95 -13.44 8.01 -13.67
CA LYS A 95 -12.74 9.00 -14.50
C LYS A 95 -13.73 9.86 -15.28
N PRO A 96 -13.56 11.19 -15.33
CA PRO A 96 -14.34 12.04 -16.22
C PRO A 96 -14.24 11.55 -17.68
N GLY A 97 -15.37 11.56 -18.39
CA GLY A 97 -15.46 11.06 -19.76
C GLY A 97 -15.70 9.55 -19.89
N THR A 98 -15.70 8.80 -18.79
CA THR A 98 -16.16 7.40 -18.81
C THR A 98 -17.62 7.36 -19.29
N PRO A 99 -18.01 6.45 -20.20
CA PRO A 99 -19.40 6.35 -20.64
C PRO A 99 -20.33 5.88 -19.53
N GLU A 100 -21.53 6.47 -19.44
CA GLU A 100 -22.50 6.19 -18.35
C GLU A 100 -22.93 4.73 -18.27
N GLN A 101 -22.90 4.00 -19.40
CA GLN A 101 -23.25 2.59 -19.43
C GLN A 101 -22.18 1.66 -18.83
N TRP A 102 -20.98 2.15 -18.52
CA TRP A 102 -19.93 1.32 -17.94
C TRP A 102 -20.29 0.87 -16.53
N VAL A 103 -19.95 -0.38 -16.23
CA VAL A 103 -20.26 -1.03 -14.96
C VAL A 103 -18.98 -1.15 -14.15
N TYR A 104 -19.11 -0.97 -12.84
CA TYR A 104 -18.05 -1.24 -11.88
C TYR A 104 -18.14 -2.69 -11.40
N GLU A 105 -17.03 -3.42 -11.44
CA GLU A 105 -16.95 -4.80 -10.96
C GLU A 105 -15.81 -4.94 -9.94
N GLU A 106 -16.09 -5.63 -8.83
CA GLU A 106 -15.15 -5.84 -7.74
C GLU A 106 -14.64 -7.28 -7.76
N ASN A 107 -13.40 -7.46 -8.25
CA ASN A 107 -12.79 -8.78 -8.44
C ASN A 107 -11.57 -8.99 -7.52
N GLY A 108 -11.83 -8.93 -6.21
CA GLY A 108 -10.83 -9.21 -5.19
C GLY A 108 -9.73 -8.16 -5.12
N ARG A 109 -8.52 -8.48 -5.63
CA ARG A 109 -7.35 -7.59 -5.53
C ARG A 109 -7.35 -6.43 -6.53
N SER A 110 -8.22 -6.48 -7.53
CA SER A 110 -8.35 -5.43 -8.54
C SER A 110 -9.83 -5.20 -8.86
N SER A 111 -10.27 -3.96 -8.70
CA SER A 111 -11.58 -3.49 -9.17
C SER A 111 -11.41 -2.71 -10.47
N CYS A 112 -12.42 -2.73 -11.32
CA CYS A 112 -12.35 -2.04 -12.59
C CYS A 112 -13.71 -1.50 -13.04
N TRP A 113 -13.65 -0.54 -13.96
CA TRP A 113 -14.78 -0.03 -14.72
C TRP A 113 -14.69 -0.59 -16.14
N HIS A 114 -15.80 -1.09 -16.69
CA HIS A 114 -15.81 -1.70 -18.01
C HIS A 114 -17.12 -1.49 -18.77
N ALA A 115 -17.08 -1.55 -20.10
CA ALA A 115 -18.26 -1.50 -20.94
C ALA A 115 -19.17 -2.74 -20.71
N PRO A 116 -20.49 -2.62 -20.92
CA PRO A 116 -21.40 -3.77 -20.88
C PRO A 116 -20.95 -4.86 -21.85
N GLY A 117 -20.81 -6.10 -21.34
CA GLY A 117 -20.35 -7.25 -22.14
C GLY A 117 -18.82 -7.41 -22.21
N SER A 118 -18.04 -6.43 -21.78
CA SER A 118 -16.63 -6.62 -21.43
C SER A 118 -16.54 -7.18 -20.01
N SER A 119 -15.43 -7.82 -19.66
CA SER A 119 -15.12 -8.19 -18.27
C SER A 119 -13.93 -7.39 -17.76
N CYS A 120 -13.86 -7.18 -16.45
CA CYS A 120 -12.70 -6.54 -15.82
C CYS A 120 -11.43 -7.37 -15.86
N PHE A 121 -11.58 -8.64 -16.20
CA PHE A 121 -10.45 -9.43 -16.60
C PHE A 121 -10.12 -9.00 -18.01
N ILE A 122 -8.85 -8.72 -18.25
CA ILE A 122 -8.30 -9.28 -19.48
C ILE A 122 -8.67 -10.76 -19.32
N GLU A 123 -9.77 -11.19 -19.94
CA GLU A 123 -9.81 -12.53 -20.49
C GLU A 123 -8.50 -12.53 -21.22
N ASN A 124 -7.49 -13.13 -20.58
CA ASN A 124 -6.34 -13.57 -21.28
C ASN A 124 -7.03 -14.38 -22.35
N ASP A 125 -7.11 -13.81 -23.55
CA ASP A 125 -7.69 -14.43 -24.72
C ASP A 125 -6.69 -15.53 -25.07
N ASN A 126 -6.64 -16.46 -24.13
CA ASN A 126 -6.00 -17.74 -24.05
C ASN A 126 -6.92 -18.71 -24.75
N THR A 127 -7.69 -18.22 -25.73
CA THR A 127 -7.89 -18.93 -26.99
C THR A 127 -6.51 -19.13 -27.62
N TYR A 128 -5.69 -19.91 -26.92
CA TYR A 128 -4.42 -20.34 -27.40
C TYR A 128 -4.72 -21.25 -28.58
N VAL A 129 -4.06 -20.96 -29.69
CA VAL A 129 -4.13 -21.77 -30.89
C VAL A 129 -2.81 -22.52 -30.97
N CYS A 130 -2.88 -23.81 -31.25
CA CYS A 130 -1.68 -24.62 -31.44
C CYS A 130 -0.81 -24.02 -32.54
N PRO A 131 0.51 -23.89 -32.32
CA PRO A 131 1.38 -23.35 -33.33
C PRO A 131 1.44 -24.31 -34.52
N THR A 132 1.61 -23.77 -35.72
CA THR A 132 1.82 -24.58 -36.93
C THR A 132 3.24 -25.14 -37.04
N VAL A 133 4.13 -24.74 -36.12
CA VAL A 133 5.53 -25.15 -36.05
C VAL A 133 5.78 -25.97 -34.80
N GLU A 134 6.69 -26.93 -34.89
CA GLU A 134 7.03 -27.79 -33.74
C GLU A 134 7.83 -27.04 -32.65
N TRP A 135 8.57 -26.00 -33.03
CA TRP A 135 9.40 -25.19 -32.13
C TRP A 135 9.11 -23.71 -32.31
N ILE A 136 8.91 -23.00 -31.19
CA ILE A 136 8.76 -21.53 -31.20
C ILE A 136 10.12 -20.90 -30.93
N ASP A 137 10.51 -19.96 -31.78
CA ASP A 137 11.72 -19.16 -31.59
C ASP A 137 11.46 -17.97 -30.67
N CYS A 138 12.06 -18.05 -29.48
CA CYS A 138 12.03 -17.07 -28.40
C CYS A 138 13.41 -16.44 -28.13
N MET A 139 14.35 -16.54 -29.07
CA MET A 139 15.67 -15.92 -28.94
C MET A 139 15.56 -14.38 -28.78
N PRO A 140 16.41 -13.76 -27.96
CA PRO A 140 16.45 -12.31 -27.81
C PRO A 140 16.92 -11.64 -29.11
N GLY A 141 16.14 -10.68 -29.62
CA GLY A 141 16.46 -9.95 -30.85
C GLY A 141 15.26 -9.54 -31.70
N GLY A 142 14.07 -10.07 -31.40
CA GLY A 142 12.80 -9.70 -32.06
C GLY A 142 11.81 -9.01 -31.13
N ALA A 143 10.65 -8.63 -31.68
CA ALA A 143 9.50 -8.20 -30.88
C ALA A 143 9.04 -9.34 -29.97
N ALA A 144 8.64 -9.01 -28.74
CA ALA A 144 8.12 -9.99 -27.78
C ALA A 144 6.85 -10.66 -28.34
N LYS A 145 6.96 -11.95 -28.65
CA LYS A 145 5.85 -12.80 -29.11
C LYS A 145 5.07 -13.32 -27.90
N LYS A 146 3.73 -13.32 -27.97
CA LYS A 146 2.87 -13.84 -26.88
C LYS A 146 3.09 -15.34 -26.65
N GLU A 147 3.46 -16.03 -27.72
CA GLU A 147 3.77 -17.46 -27.79
C GLU A 147 5.02 -17.84 -26.98
N CYS A 148 5.85 -16.85 -26.64
CA CYS A 148 7.02 -17.04 -25.76
C CYS A 148 6.71 -16.85 -24.28
N SER A 149 5.45 -16.57 -23.91
CA SER A 149 5.04 -16.53 -22.51
C SER A 149 5.00 -17.92 -21.89
N THR A 150 5.35 -18.02 -20.61
CA THR A 150 5.34 -19.30 -19.87
C THR A 150 3.96 -19.97 -19.90
N ASP A 151 2.89 -19.17 -19.81
CA ASP A 151 1.52 -19.68 -19.82
C ASP A 151 1.15 -20.32 -21.16
N TYR A 152 1.51 -19.67 -22.29
CA TYR A 152 1.32 -20.25 -23.62
C TYR A 152 2.10 -21.55 -23.80
N LEU A 153 3.38 -21.58 -23.42
CA LEU A 153 4.24 -22.76 -23.60
C LEU A 153 3.75 -23.95 -22.76
N THR A 154 3.27 -23.69 -21.54
CA THR A 154 2.69 -24.70 -20.66
C THR A 154 1.40 -25.27 -21.26
N TRP A 155 0.53 -24.39 -21.75
CA TRP A 155 -0.69 -24.82 -22.42
C TRP A 155 -0.40 -25.60 -23.71
N ALA A 156 0.53 -25.13 -24.54
CA ALA A 156 0.84 -25.75 -25.83
C ALA A 156 1.42 -27.15 -25.63
N ASN A 157 2.29 -27.36 -24.64
CA ASN A 157 2.83 -28.68 -24.30
C ASN A 157 1.77 -29.67 -23.82
N ALA A 158 0.66 -29.18 -23.25
CA ALA A 158 -0.44 -30.03 -22.78
C ALA A 158 -1.50 -30.31 -23.87
N ASN A 159 -1.68 -29.40 -24.83
CA ASN A 159 -2.83 -29.43 -25.75
C ASN A 159 -2.44 -29.64 -27.22
N CYS A 160 -1.17 -29.46 -27.59
CA CYS A 160 -0.72 -29.50 -28.98
C CYS A 160 0.22 -30.71 -29.20
N PRO A 161 -0.23 -31.77 -29.92
CA PRO A 161 0.54 -33.01 -30.05
C PRO A 161 1.85 -32.85 -30.81
N ASP A 162 1.93 -31.87 -31.73
CA ASP A 162 3.11 -31.63 -32.56
C ASP A 162 4.08 -30.62 -31.94
N PHE A 163 3.73 -30.03 -30.79
CA PHE A 163 4.56 -29.02 -30.12
C PHE A 163 5.69 -29.68 -29.32
N LYS A 164 6.93 -29.28 -29.60
CA LYS A 164 8.15 -29.84 -28.99
C LYS A 164 8.82 -28.90 -27.99
N GLY A 165 8.52 -27.60 -28.04
CA GLY A 165 9.03 -26.62 -27.08
C GLY A 165 9.36 -25.26 -27.69
N ALA A 166 10.13 -24.46 -26.94
CA ALA A 166 10.66 -23.18 -27.39
C ALA A 166 12.19 -23.18 -27.36
N ALA A 167 12.80 -22.49 -28.32
CA ALA A 167 14.23 -22.21 -28.35
C ALA A 167 14.48 -20.81 -27.76
N TYR A 168 15.44 -20.70 -26.85
CA TYR A 168 15.85 -19.46 -26.18
C TYR A 168 17.29 -19.09 -26.53
#